data_AF-A0A9P6U6P4-F1
#
_entry.id   AF-A0A9P6U6P4-F1
#
_cell.length_a   1.000
_cell.length_b   1.000
_cell.length_c   1.000
_cell.angle_alpha   90.00
_cell.angle_beta   90.00
_cell.angle_gamma   90.00
#
_symmetry.space_group_name_H-M   'P 1'
#
loop_
_entity.id
_entity.type
_entity.pdbx_description
1 polymer ?
#
loop_
_entity_poly.entity_id
_entity_poly.type
_entity_poly.pdbx_seq_one_letter_code
_entity_poly.pdbx_strand_id
1 'polypeptide(L)'
;MLESLEKWTSSALSSPNTKTALVAVAASVSTAAVILGYQGTQRKKRIQQFKDDVRKSAPPPSLDASIVSLSDSASYGPGLNRSAVAFDEELIQEQLSRNIAFLGEEGVQKLRNSFVIVVGAGGVGSWAANMLIRSGVGKIRLIDFDQVTLSSLNRHATAVQADVGTPKVIAMKKAFRNIAPWVEVDARVELFQEDSAEELLSGNPDYVVDAIDNINTKIALLKYCYDHKIPCMSSMGAGAKADPSRVQISDISETFEDPLARAVRRRLKKLGVESGVTVAYSTEKPHHVKLLPLDESQAQEADEYSALPDFRARILPVLGPLPAIFGMAMATYIVCKLGNWPMDPLPTKLRDGLYTRLHRELYTREKKLDPSVDTIALDRRDVGYVLEEVYRSRSAISQSMDKLGLCRWKVSEPLTLQNVVVLTKSELDKHTKLPADADLVEIYGQKVVDYVESRFKEEEQLSRLR
;
A
#
# COMPACT_ATOMS: atom_id res chain seq x y z
N MET A 1 0.27 -47.23 26.68
CA MET A 1 0.43 -45.79 26.37
C MET A 1 0.07 -44.91 27.57
N LEU A 2 -1.03 -45.20 28.29
CA LEU A 2 -1.41 -44.49 29.53
C LEU A 2 -0.43 -44.71 30.70
N GLU A 3 0.06 -45.94 30.92
CA GLU A 3 1.07 -46.20 31.98
C GLU A 3 2.43 -45.54 31.72
N SER A 4 2.77 -45.28 30.45
CA SER A 4 4.00 -44.57 30.06
C SER A 4 3.88 -43.07 30.32
N LEU A 5 2.68 -42.51 30.20
CA LEU A 5 2.38 -41.12 30.51
C LEU A 5 2.36 -40.91 32.03
N GLU A 6 1.82 -41.85 32.81
CA GLU A 6 1.86 -41.78 34.29
C GLU A 6 3.27 -41.95 34.87
N LYS A 7 4.11 -42.82 34.28
CA LYS A 7 5.52 -42.93 34.69
C LYS A 7 6.33 -41.70 34.31
N TRP A 8 6.04 -41.07 33.17
CA TRP A 8 6.69 -39.83 32.77
C TRP A 8 6.23 -38.63 33.62
N THR A 9 4.93 -38.50 33.93
CA THR A 9 4.43 -37.43 34.79
C THR A 9 4.91 -37.58 36.23
N SER A 10 4.95 -38.79 36.78
CA SER A 10 5.49 -39.04 38.14
C SER A 10 7.00 -38.81 38.26
N SER A 11 7.78 -39.13 37.21
CA SER A 11 9.22 -38.83 37.11
C SER A 11 9.50 -37.34 36.86
N ALA A 12 8.69 -36.67 36.05
CA ALA A 12 8.82 -35.24 35.80
C ALA A 12 8.37 -34.41 37.01
N LEU A 13 7.50 -34.94 37.88
CA LEU A 13 7.06 -34.31 39.11
C LEU A 13 7.93 -34.65 40.33
N SER A 14 9.05 -35.40 40.20
CA SER A 14 9.92 -35.71 41.34
C SER A 14 11.15 -34.79 41.46
N SER A 15 11.47 -34.01 40.43
CA SER A 15 12.57 -33.04 40.47
C SER A 15 12.12 -31.70 41.08
N PRO A 16 12.85 -31.14 42.05
CA PRO A 16 12.53 -29.82 42.62
C PRO A 16 12.45 -28.71 41.57
N ASN A 17 13.28 -28.80 40.52
CA ASN A 17 13.41 -27.78 39.48
C ASN A 17 12.25 -27.80 38.47
N THR A 18 11.62 -28.96 38.24
CA THR A 18 10.46 -29.07 37.35
C THR A 18 9.18 -28.63 38.05
N LYS A 19 9.06 -28.87 39.36
CA LYS A 19 7.95 -28.31 40.16
C LYS A 19 7.98 -26.79 40.19
N THR A 20 9.15 -26.19 40.41
CA THR A 20 9.28 -24.72 40.43
C THR A 20 9.05 -24.12 39.04
N ALA A 21 9.52 -24.76 37.97
CA ALA A 21 9.24 -24.33 36.60
C ALA A 21 7.73 -24.40 36.27
N LEU A 22 7.04 -25.48 36.65
CA LEU A 22 5.61 -25.63 36.39
C LEU A 22 4.77 -24.59 37.16
N VAL A 23 5.13 -24.31 38.42
CA VAL A 23 4.48 -23.27 39.24
C VAL A 23 4.75 -21.88 38.66
N ALA A 24 5.97 -21.61 38.18
CA ALA A 24 6.30 -20.34 37.54
C ALA A 24 5.50 -20.14 36.25
N VAL A 25 5.37 -21.18 35.41
CA VAL A 25 4.56 -21.11 34.18
C VAL A 25 3.08 -20.91 34.51
N ALA A 26 2.53 -21.65 35.47
CA ALA A 26 1.13 -21.51 35.88
C ALA A 26 0.83 -20.13 36.49
N ALA A 27 1.73 -19.60 37.31
CA ALA A 27 1.61 -18.24 37.85
C ALA A 27 1.67 -17.19 36.74
N SER A 28 2.60 -17.34 35.78
CA SER A 28 2.76 -16.41 34.65
C SER A 28 1.51 -16.37 33.75
N VAL A 29 0.94 -17.53 33.44
CA VAL A 29 -0.30 -17.65 32.65
C VAL A 29 -1.49 -17.04 33.40
N SER A 30 -1.57 -17.27 34.70
CA SER A 30 -2.64 -16.71 35.54
C SER A 30 -2.56 -15.18 35.62
N THR A 31 -1.36 -14.63 35.80
CA THR A 31 -1.12 -13.18 35.81
C THR A 31 -1.43 -12.55 34.45
N ALA A 32 -1.02 -13.18 33.35
CA ALA A 32 -1.34 -12.72 32.00
C ALA A 32 -2.85 -12.71 31.73
N ALA A 33 -3.58 -13.77 32.13
CA ALA A 33 -5.03 -13.84 31.97
C ALA A 33 -5.77 -12.76 32.77
N VAL A 34 -5.31 -12.46 34.00
CA VAL A 34 -5.87 -11.39 34.83
C VAL A 34 -5.59 -10.02 34.23
N ILE A 35 -4.38 -9.78 33.72
CA ILE A 35 -4.02 -8.50 33.07
C ILE A 35 -4.84 -8.29 31.80
N LEU A 36 -4.92 -9.29 30.92
CA LEU A 36 -5.69 -9.22 29.67
C LEU A 36 -7.20 -9.08 29.95
N GLY A 37 -7.72 -9.78 30.97
CA GLY A 37 -9.11 -9.64 31.42
C GLY A 37 -9.42 -8.26 32.00
N TYR A 38 -8.50 -7.69 32.78
CA TYR A 38 -8.62 -6.34 33.34
C TYR A 38 -8.51 -5.26 32.25
N GLN A 39 -7.60 -5.41 31.30
CA GLN A 39 -7.46 -4.52 30.15
C GLN A 39 -8.68 -4.57 29.24
N GLY A 40 -9.21 -5.76 28.95
CA GLY A 40 -10.43 -5.94 28.15
C GLY A 40 -11.67 -5.30 28.80
N THR A 41 -11.80 -5.38 30.13
CA THR A 41 -12.90 -4.75 30.88
C THR A 41 -12.74 -3.22 30.96
N GLN A 42 -11.53 -2.70 31.15
CA GLN A 42 -11.23 -1.26 31.09
C GLN A 42 -11.51 -0.67 29.70
N ARG A 43 -11.15 -1.38 28.63
CA ARG A 43 -11.43 -0.96 27.24
C ARG A 43 -12.93 -0.88 26.97
N LYS A 44 -13.72 -1.87 27.41
CA LYS A 44 -15.19 -1.82 27.30
C LYS A 44 -15.80 -0.64 28.07
N LYS A 45 -15.31 -0.35 29.29
CA LYS A 45 -15.77 0.80 30.08
C LYS A 45 -15.45 2.14 29.42
N ARG A 46 -14.25 2.33 28.87
CA ARG A 46 -13.89 3.55 28.12
C ARG A 46 -14.74 3.74 26.87
N ILE A 47 -14.98 2.68 26.09
CA ILE A 47 -15.86 2.73 24.91
C ILE A 47 -17.28 3.13 25.31
N GLN A 48 -17.78 2.60 26.43
CA GLN A 48 -19.12 2.92 26.92
C GLN A 48 -19.22 4.39 27.37
N GLN A 49 -18.27 4.85 28.20
CA GLN A 49 -18.21 6.25 28.65
C GLN A 49 -18.09 7.22 27.47
N PHE A 50 -17.26 6.86 26.49
CA PHE A 50 -17.09 7.67 25.28
C PHE A 50 -18.38 7.72 24.42
N LYS A 51 -19.10 6.61 24.28
CA LYS A 51 -20.42 6.59 23.61
C LYS A 51 -21.45 7.46 24.34
N ASP A 52 -21.40 7.49 25.66
CA ASP A 52 -22.28 8.33 26.47
C ASP A 52 -21.93 9.82 26.34
N ASP A 53 -20.64 10.18 26.23
CA ASP A 53 -20.19 11.55 26.00
C ASP A 53 -20.56 12.05 24.58
N VAL A 54 -20.48 11.19 23.56
CA VAL A 54 -20.95 11.49 22.19
C VAL A 54 -22.46 11.69 22.16
N ARG A 55 -23.23 10.88 22.90
CA ARG A 55 -24.69 11.07 23.03
C ARG A 55 -25.05 12.38 23.73
N LYS A 56 -24.28 12.79 24.73
CA LYS A 56 -24.48 14.07 25.45
C LYS A 56 -24.10 15.30 24.62
N SER A 57 -23.21 15.14 23.64
CA SER A 57 -22.72 16.24 22.78
C SER A 57 -23.47 16.36 21.45
N ALA A 58 -24.40 15.43 21.14
CA ALA A 58 -25.28 15.55 19.99
C ALA A 58 -26.36 16.64 20.23
N PRO A 59 -26.62 17.54 19.27
CA PRO A 59 -27.73 18.49 19.37
C PRO A 59 -29.08 17.74 19.40
N PRO A 60 -30.12 18.29 20.05
CA PRO A 60 -31.45 17.67 20.08
C PRO A 60 -32.00 17.55 18.63
N PRO A 61 -32.76 16.49 18.32
CA PRO A 61 -33.32 16.33 16.99
C PRO A 61 -34.38 17.41 16.74
N SER A 62 -34.04 18.44 15.96
CA SER A 62 -35.01 19.35 15.38
C SER A 62 -35.13 19.05 13.89
N LEU A 63 -36.13 18.25 13.51
CA LEU A 63 -36.95 18.39 12.31
C LEU A 63 -37.96 17.22 12.28
N ASP A 64 -39.23 17.60 12.14
CA ASP A 64 -40.42 16.75 12.11
C ASP A 64 -40.28 15.59 11.11
N ALA A 65 -40.15 14.36 11.60
CA ALA A 65 -40.20 13.12 10.82
C ALA A 65 -41.64 12.58 10.68
N SER A 66 -42.62 13.49 10.61
CA SER A 66 -44.04 13.17 10.48
C SER A 66 -44.53 13.10 9.02
N ILE A 67 -43.63 13.22 8.04
CA ILE A 67 -43.92 12.99 6.63
C ILE A 67 -43.12 11.77 6.16
N VAL A 68 -43.85 10.75 5.71
CA VAL A 68 -43.42 9.41 5.27
C VAL A 68 -43.33 8.34 6.38
N SER A 69 -44.47 8.05 7.00
CA SER A 69 -44.76 6.70 7.51
C SER A 69 -45.39 5.87 6.39
N LEU A 70 -44.55 5.22 5.58
CA LEU A 70 -44.99 4.12 4.72
C LEU A 70 -44.90 2.82 5.53
N SER A 71 -46.01 2.54 6.22
CA SER A 71 -46.52 1.21 6.59
C SER A 71 -45.52 0.04 6.61
N ASP A 72 -44.88 -0.17 7.77
CA ASP A 72 -44.39 -1.48 8.18
C ASP A 72 -45.60 -2.34 8.61
N SER A 73 -46.15 -3.07 7.65
CA SER A 73 -47.05 -4.20 7.92
C SER A 73 -46.87 -5.26 6.84
N ALA A 74 -45.75 -5.98 6.91
CA ALA A 74 -45.63 -7.30 6.31
C ALA A 74 -45.14 -8.26 7.39
N SER A 75 -46.08 -9.05 7.88
CA SER A 75 -45.94 -10.15 8.82
C SER A 75 -44.94 -11.20 8.31
N TYR A 76 -43.81 -11.35 9.01
CA TYR A 76 -42.89 -12.47 8.78
C TYR A 76 -43.44 -13.73 9.48
N GLY A 77 -44.06 -14.62 8.70
CA GLY A 77 -44.32 -16.00 9.11
C GLY A 77 -43.03 -16.83 9.14
N PRO A 78 -42.92 -17.88 9.98
CA PRO A 78 -41.73 -18.69 10.06
C PRO A 78 -41.75 -19.75 8.96
N GLY A 79 -40.73 -19.76 8.10
CA GLY A 79 -40.44 -20.87 7.20
C GLY A 79 -40.59 -20.54 5.72
N LEU A 80 -39.67 -19.74 5.17
CA LEU A 80 -39.38 -19.72 3.74
C LEU A 80 -37.86 -19.66 3.55
N ASN A 81 -37.35 -20.61 2.77
CA ASN A 81 -35.96 -20.67 2.30
C ASN A 81 -35.49 -19.28 1.84
N ARG A 82 -34.36 -18.82 2.39
CA ARG A 82 -33.69 -17.58 1.95
C ARG A 82 -33.02 -17.81 0.59
N SER A 83 -33.79 -17.98 -0.46
CA SER A 83 -33.34 -17.64 -1.81
C SER A 83 -33.18 -16.12 -1.87
N ALA A 84 -32.07 -15.64 -2.43
CA ALA A 84 -31.79 -14.22 -2.62
C ALA A 84 -33.04 -13.50 -3.14
N VAL A 85 -33.53 -12.50 -2.40
CA VAL A 85 -34.57 -11.61 -2.91
C VAL A 85 -33.92 -10.90 -4.10
N ALA A 86 -34.30 -11.28 -5.31
CA ALA A 86 -33.86 -10.61 -6.51
C ALA A 86 -34.37 -9.16 -6.43
N PHE A 87 -33.44 -8.21 -6.40
CA PHE A 87 -33.78 -6.79 -6.45
C PHE A 87 -34.38 -6.46 -7.81
N ASP A 88 -35.29 -5.50 -7.83
CA ASP A 88 -35.95 -5.06 -9.06
C ASP A 88 -34.90 -4.49 -10.04
N GLU A 89 -34.73 -5.16 -11.18
CA GLU A 89 -33.74 -4.80 -12.18
C GLU A 89 -34.07 -3.43 -12.81
N GLU A 90 -35.33 -3.01 -12.85
CA GLU A 90 -35.71 -1.69 -13.37
C GLU A 90 -35.17 -0.57 -12.47
N LEU A 91 -35.24 -0.75 -11.14
CA LEU A 91 -34.66 0.20 -10.18
C LEU A 91 -33.14 0.26 -10.26
N ILE A 92 -32.49 -0.88 -10.51
CA ILE A 92 -31.03 -0.94 -10.69
C ILE A 92 -30.63 -0.22 -11.98
N GLN A 93 -31.34 -0.45 -13.07
CA GLN A 93 -31.12 0.23 -14.34
C GLN A 93 -31.30 1.74 -14.19
N GLU A 94 -32.33 2.20 -13.50
CA GLU A 94 -32.54 3.63 -13.23
C GLU A 94 -31.41 4.22 -12.37
N GLN A 95 -30.99 3.52 -11.31
CA GLN A 95 -29.84 3.92 -10.48
C GLN A 95 -28.54 4.04 -11.31
N LEU A 96 -28.35 3.16 -12.29
CA LEU A 96 -27.17 3.11 -13.16
C LEU A 96 -27.34 3.86 -14.48
N SER A 97 -28.45 4.56 -14.71
CA SER A 97 -28.80 5.20 -15.99
C SER A 97 -27.70 6.11 -16.55
N ARG A 98 -27.00 6.84 -15.68
CA ARG A 98 -25.86 7.71 -16.07
C ARG A 98 -24.61 6.92 -16.47
N ASN A 99 -24.36 5.79 -15.81
CA ASN A 99 -23.28 4.89 -16.20
C ASN A 99 -23.61 4.20 -17.53
N ILE A 100 -24.88 3.81 -17.75
CA ILE A 100 -25.35 3.22 -19.01
C ILE A 100 -25.20 4.24 -20.15
N ALA A 101 -25.59 5.50 -19.93
CA ALA A 101 -25.42 6.56 -20.93
C ALA A 101 -23.95 6.81 -21.30
N PHE A 102 -23.00 6.54 -20.39
CA PHE A 102 -21.57 6.75 -20.61
C PHE A 102 -20.87 5.52 -21.21
N LEU A 103 -21.06 4.34 -20.62
CA LEU A 103 -20.37 3.09 -20.98
C LEU A 103 -21.15 2.22 -21.97
N GLY A 104 -22.41 2.55 -22.24
CA GLY A 104 -23.35 1.68 -22.92
C GLY A 104 -23.87 0.55 -22.02
N GLU A 105 -24.94 -0.11 -22.47
CA GLU A 105 -25.53 -1.25 -21.76
C GLU A 105 -24.54 -2.40 -21.59
N GLU A 106 -23.77 -2.72 -22.64
CA GLU A 106 -22.77 -3.80 -22.60
C GLU A 106 -21.67 -3.53 -21.56
N GLY A 107 -21.17 -2.29 -21.50
CA GLY A 107 -20.14 -1.90 -20.53
C GLY A 107 -20.64 -2.01 -19.09
N VAL A 108 -21.87 -1.57 -18.82
CA VAL A 108 -22.49 -1.73 -17.49
C VAL A 108 -22.77 -3.19 -17.17
N GLN A 109 -23.21 -4.01 -18.14
CA GLN A 109 -23.42 -5.44 -17.91
C GLN A 109 -22.12 -6.16 -17.54
N LYS A 110 -20.98 -5.79 -18.14
CA LYS A 110 -19.66 -6.30 -17.73
C LYS A 110 -19.33 -5.93 -16.30
N LEU A 111 -19.58 -4.68 -15.89
CA LEU A 111 -19.41 -4.25 -14.50
C LEU A 111 -20.30 -5.04 -13.55
N ARG A 112 -21.58 -5.24 -13.89
CA ARG A 112 -22.55 -6.01 -13.11
C ARG A 112 -22.11 -7.45 -12.88
N ASN A 113 -21.40 -8.03 -13.83
CA ASN A 113 -20.86 -9.39 -13.72
C ASN A 113 -19.46 -9.46 -13.08
N SER A 114 -18.83 -8.32 -12.78
CA SER A 114 -17.46 -8.27 -12.30
C SER A 114 -17.31 -8.50 -10.79
N PHE A 115 -16.19 -9.10 -10.41
CA PHE A 115 -15.75 -9.28 -9.04
C PHE A 115 -14.46 -8.50 -8.76
N VAL A 116 -14.52 -7.57 -7.81
CA VAL A 116 -13.36 -6.77 -7.39
C VAL A 116 -12.98 -7.04 -5.94
N ILE A 117 -11.69 -7.17 -5.65
CA ILE A 117 -11.17 -7.26 -4.28
C ILE A 117 -10.50 -5.96 -3.91
N VAL A 118 -10.80 -5.42 -2.72
CA VAL A 118 -10.16 -4.23 -2.17
C VAL A 118 -9.43 -4.61 -0.88
N VAL A 119 -8.11 -4.49 -0.89
CA VAL A 119 -7.23 -4.76 0.25
C VAL A 119 -6.83 -3.43 0.89
N GLY A 120 -7.26 -3.23 2.13
CA GLY A 120 -7.20 -1.96 2.86
C GLY A 120 -8.49 -1.14 2.71
N ALA A 121 -9.16 -0.90 3.83
CA ALA A 121 -10.39 -0.13 3.98
C ALA A 121 -10.14 1.28 4.57
N GLY A 122 -8.95 1.84 4.34
CA GLY A 122 -8.57 3.18 4.80
C GLY A 122 -9.16 4.32 3.96
N GLY A 123 -8.51 5.49 4.01
CA GLY A 123 -8.95 6.68 3.27
C GLY A 123 -8.88 6.58 1.75
N VAL A 124 -8.17 5.60 1.18
CA VAL A 124 -8.17 5.33 -0.26
C VAL A 124 -9.18 4.23 -0.60
N GLY A 125 -9.00 3.05 -0.01
CA GLY A 125 -9.80 1.87 -0.36
C GLY A 125 -11.29 2.02 -0.03
N SER A 126 -11.65 2.75 1.03
CA SER A 126 -13.07 3.02 1.32
C SER A 126 -13.74 3.85 0.23
N TRP A 127 -13.05 4.84 -0.35
CA TRP A 127 -13.55 5.64 -1.46
C TRP A 127 -13.55 4.87 -2.78
N ALA A 128 -12.50 4.09 -3.04
CA ALA A 128 -12.44 3.23 -4.22
C ALA A 128 -13.62 2.24 -4.24
N ALA A 129 -13.81 1.49 -3.15
CA ALA A 129 -14.91 0.55 -3.00
C ALA A 129 -16.28 1.22 -3.12
N ASN A 130 -16.48 2.38 -2.47
CA ASN A 130 -17.74 3.13 -2.54
C ASN A 130 -18.08 3.57 -3.96
N MET A 131 -17.09 4.00 -4.75
CA MET A 131 -17.33 4.37 -6.16
C MET A 131 -17.54 3.13 -7.04
N LEU A 132 -16.78 2.05 -6.85
CA LEU A 132 -16.96 0.81 -7.61
C LEU A 132 -18.39 0.26 -7.50
N ILE A 133 -18.95 0.20 -6.29
CA ILE A 133 -20.33 -0.29 -6.10
C ILE A 133 -21.38 0.65 -6.74
N ARG A 134 -21.14 1.96 -6.68
CA ARG A 134 -22.04 2.97 -7.28
C ARG A 134 -21.97 2.97 -8.80
N SER A 135 -20.86 2.46 -9.35
CA SER A 135 -20.64 2.37 -10.78
C SER A 135 -21.21 1.10 -11.43
N GLY A 136 -21.64 0.11 -10.64
CA GLY A 136 -22.24 -1.11 -11.20
C GLY A 136 -21.56 -2.42 -10.81
N VAL A 137 -20.43 -2.41 -10.08
CA VAL A 137 -19.71 -3.65 -9.73
C VAL A 137 -20.60 -4.58 -8.91
N GLY A 138 -20.85 -5.79 -9.41
CA GLY A 138 -21.80 -6.74 -8.81
C GLY A 138 -21.31 -7.46 -7.57
N LYS A 139 -20.00 -7.72 -7.48
CA LYS A 139 -19.39 -8.39 -6.32
C LYS A 139 -18.14 -7.65 -5.85
N ILE A 140 -18.05 -7.43 -4.54
CA ILE A 140 -16.87 -6.84 -3.93
C ILE A 140 -16.45 -7.61 -2.69
N ARG A 141 -15.15 -7.91 -2.57
CA ARG A 141 -14.54 -8.42 -1.33
C ARG A 141 -13.71 -7.32 -0.70
N LEU A 142 -13.92 -7.07 0.59
CA LEU A 142 -13.18 -6.10 1.38
C LEU A 142 -12.29 -6.85 2.37
N ILE A 143 -11.00 -6.55 2.40
CA ILE A 143 -10.03 -7.17 3.31
C ILE A 143 -9.35 -6.05 4.12
N ASP A 144 -9.65 -5.99 5.42
CA ASP A 144 -8.96 -5.11 6.38
C ASP A 144 -9.23 -5.63 7.80
N PHE A 145 -8.20 -5.68 8.64
CA PHE A 145 -8.28 -6.10 10.04
C PHE A 145 -8.57 -4.93 11.00
N ASP A 146 -8.40 -3.69 10.55
CA ASP A 146 -8.54 -2.50 11.38
C ASP A 146 -9.98 -2.19 11.78
N GLN A 147 -10.12 -1.46 12.87
CA GLN A 147 -11.37 -0.87 13.33
C GLN A 147 -11.48 0.60 12.93
N VAL A 148 -12.72 1.11 12.86
CA VAL A 148 -13.00 2.53 12.69
C VAL A 148 -12.55 3.28 13.94
N THR A 149 -11.68 4.28 13.77
CA THR A 149 -11.26 5.22 14.82
C THR A 149 -11.84 6.60 14.56
N LEU A 150 -11.94 7.46 15.58
CA LEU A 150 -12.34 8.85 15.39
C LEU A 150 -11.43 9.59 14.39
N SER A 151 -10.12 9.37 14.49
CA SER A 151 -9.13 9.98 13.59
C SER A 151 -9.21 9.44 12.15
N SER A 152 -9.88 8.31 11.92
CA SER A 152 -10.14 7.80 10.56
C SER A 152 -11.31 8.52 9.87
N LEU A 153 -12.24 9.12 10.63
CA LEU A 153 -13.44 9.77 10.10
C LEU A 153 -13.13 11.01 9.25
N ASN A 154 -11.94 11.59 9.38
CA ASN A 154 -11.53 12.73 8.55
C ASN A 154 -11.35 12.37 7.07
N ARG A 155 -11.27 11.07 6.73
CA ARG A 155 -10.94 10.59 5.38
C ARG A 155 -11.66 9.30 4.95
N HIS A 156 -12.26 8.55 5.87
CA HIS A 156 -12.97 7.32 5.52
C HIS A 156 -14.31 7.63 4.83
N ALA A 157 -14.63 6.95 3.73
CA ALA A 157 -15.76 7.32 2.87
C ALA A 157 -17.15 7.11 3.49
N THR A 158 -17.34 6.03 4.24
CA THR A 158 -18.68 5.56 4.66
C THR A 158 -18.87 5.39 6.16
N ALA A 159 -17.81 5.53 6.96
CA ALA A 159 -17.89 5.31 8.39
C ALA A 159 -18.40 6.57 9.07
N VAL A 160 -19.29 6.42 10.04
CA VAL A 160 -19.78 7.54 10.86
C VAL A 160 -19.33 7.38 12.32
N GLN A 161 -19.59 8.40 13.15
CA GLN A 161 -19.24 8.36 14.58
C GLN A 161 -19.81 7.13 15.30
N ALA A 162 -21.00 6.66 14.90
CA ALA A 162 -21.63 5.48 15.49
C ALA A 162 -20.89 4.17 15.18
N ASP A 163 -20.05 4.14 14.14
CA ASP A 163 -19.30 2.94 13.75
C ASP A 163 -17.94 2.84 14.44
N VAL A 164 -17.52 3.84 15.25
CA VAL A 164 -16.26 3.82 16.00
C VAL A 164 -16.15 2.55 16.87
N GLY A 165 -15.04 1.83 16.71
CA GLY A 165 -14.78 0.53 17.35
C GLY A 165 -15.35 -0.69 16.61
N THR A 166 -16.00 -0.49 15.46
CA THR A 166 -16.44 -1.58 14.57
C THR A 166 -15.35 -1.85 13.52
N PRO A 167 -15.12 -3.10 13.09
CA PRO A 167 -14.21 -3.38 11.97
C PRO A 167 -14.61 -2.59 10.71
N LYS A 168 -13.62 -1.97 10.02
CA LYS A 168 -13.88 -1.07 8.89
C LYS A 168 -14.66 -1.75 7.77
N VAL A 169 -14.29 -2.99 7.41
CA VAL A 169 -14.98 -3.78 6.38
C VAL A 169 -16.44 -4.06 6.72
N ILE A 170 -16.77 -4.20 8.01
CA ILE A 170 -18.14 -4.41 8.48
C ILE A 170 -18.94 -3.11 8.42
N ALA A 171 -18.34 -1.98 8.82
CA ALA A 171 -18.95 -0.65 8.67
C ALA A 171 -19.23 -0.34 7.20
N MET A 172 -18.30 -0.65 6.30
CA MET A 172 -18.49 -0.52 4.85
C MET A 172 -19.61 -1.43 4.34
N LYS A 173 -19.63 -2.72 4.72
CA LYS A 173 -20.70 -3.65 4.33
C LYS A 173 -22.09 -3.17 4.76
N LYS A 174 -22.20 -2.62 5.97
CA LYS A 174 -23.44 -1.98 6.47
C LYS A 174 -23.84 -0.79 5.60
N ALA A 175 -22.90 0.10 5.28
CA ALA A 175 -23.19 1.27 4.44
C ALA A 175 -23.56 0.88 3.01
N PHE A 176 -22.87 -0.10 2.42
CA PHE A 176 -23.08 -0.55 1.04
C PHE A 176 -24.44 -1.19 0.84
N ARG A 177 -24.98 -1.91 1.83
CA ARG A 177 -26.36 -2.39 1.82
C ARG A 177 -27.40 -1.29 1.66
N ASN A 178 -27.11 -0.08 2.14
CA ASN A 178 -28.01 1.07 1.98
C ASN A 178 -27.81 1.81 0.65
N ILE A 179 -26.68 1.58 -0.04
CA ILE A 179 -26.30 2.28 -1.27
C ILE A 179 -26.66 1.47 -2.51
N ALA A 180 -26.31 0.18 -2.51
CA ALA A 180 -26.46 -0.74 -3.61
C ALA A 180 -26.75 -2.13 -3.02
N PRO A 181 -27.99 -2.38 -2.56
CA PRO A 181 -28.33 -3.60 -1.83
C PRO A 181 -28.19 -4.87 -2.70
N TRP A 182 -28.17 -4.70 -4.02
CA TRP A 182 -27.96 -5.73 -5.04
C TRP A 182 -26.50 -6.18 -5.20
N VAL A 183 -25.54 -5.53 -4.55
CA VAL A 183 -24.12 -5.92 -4.60
C VAL A 183 -23.85 -7.03 -3.58
N GLU A 184 -23.18 -8.09 -4.02
CA GLU A 184 -22.62 -9.10 -3.12
C GLU A 184 -21.37 -8.54 -2.43
N VAL A 185 -21.47 -8.24 -1.13
CA VAL A 185 -20.35 -7.74 -0.32
C VAL A 185 -19.80 -8.85 0.59
N ASP A 186 -18.62 -9.35 0.28
CA ASP A 186 -17.80 -10.20 1.15
C ASP A 186 -16.89 -9.33 2.02
N ALA A 187 -16.93 -9.49 3.34
CA ALA A 187 -16.16 -8.66 4.27
C ALA A 187 -15.29 -9.55 5.15
N ARG A 188 -13.97 -9.45 4.96
CA ARG A 188 -12.95 -10.25 5.63
C ARG A 188 -12.20 -9.37 6.63
N VAL A 189 -12.39 -9.66 7.92
CA VAL A 189 -11.72 -8.96 9.02
C VAL A 189 -10.37 -9.62 9.26
N GLU A 190 -9.48 -9.49 8.29
CA GLU A 190 -8.23 -10.25 8.20
C GLU A 190 -7.10 -9.36 7.70
N LEU A 191 -5.88 -9.64 8.15
CA LEU A 191 -4.66 -9.00 7.64
C LEU A 191 -4.18 -9.81 6.43
N PHE A 192 -3.97 -9.14 5.31
CA PHE A 192 -3.35 -9.77 4.17
C PHE A 192 -1.90 -10.16 4.50
N GLN A 193 -1.54 -11.40 4.25
CA GLN A 193 -0.18 -11.93 4.34
C GLN A 193 0.06 -12.83 3.14
N GLU A 194 1.33 -13.13 2.84
CA GLU A 194 1.70 -13.97 1.70
C GLU A 194 1.05 -15.36 1.81
N ASP A 195 1.09 -15.97 2.99
CA ASP A 195 0.52 -17.31 3.26
C ASP A 195 -1.02 -17.35 3.13
N SER A 196 -1.70 -16.21 3.32
CA SER A 196 -3.16 -16.11 3.19
C SER A 196 -3.62 -15.61 1.81
N ALA A 197 -2.67 -15.33 0.90
CA ALA A 197 -2.98 -14.74 -0.40
C ALA A 197 -3.88 -15.63 -1.28
N GLU A 198 -3.64 -16.94 -1.28
CA GLU A 198 -4.44 -17.91 -2.05
C GLU A 198 -5.90 -17.92 -1.62
N GLU A 199 -6.15 -17.93 -0.32
CA GLU A 199 -7.51 -17.90 0.23
C GLU A 199 -8.16 -16.53 0.02
N LEU A 200 -7.48 -15.46 0.41
CA LEU A 200 -8.04 -14.11 0.42
C LEU A 200 -8.33 -13.58 -0.99
N LEU A 201 -7.51 -13.95 -1.97
CA LEU A 201 -7.66 -13.57 -3.38
C LEU A 201 -8.37 -14.62 -4.24
N SER A 202 -8.88 -15.68 -3.61
CA SER A 202 -9.66 -16.73 -4.28
C SER A 202 -10.92 -16.20 -4.96
N GLY A 203 -11.42 -16.96 -5.94
CA GLY A 203 -12.68 -16.67 -6.63
C GLY A 203 -12.52 -15.94 -7.96
N ASN A 204 -11.32 -15.92 -8.54
CA ASN A 204 -11.00 -15.34 -9.84
C ASN A 204 -11.47 -13.88 -9.98
N PRO A 205 -10.93 -12.96 -9.17
CA PRO A 205 -11.31 -11.56 -9.27
C PRO A 205 -10.88 -10.96 -10.62
N ASP A 206 -11.77 -10.17 -11.21
CA ASP A 206 -11.47 -9.40 -12.42
C ASP A 206 -10.48 -8.26 -12.15
N TYR A 207 -10.43 -7.81 -10.90
CA TYR A 207 -9.53 -6.75 -10.46
C TYR A 207 -9.23 -6.78 -8.96
N VAL A 208 -8.00 -6.42 -8.59
CA VAL A 208 -7.56 -6.20 -7.21
C VAL A 208 -7.14 -4.75 -7.01
N VAL A 209 -7.60 -4.15 -5.92
CA VAL A 209 -7.26 -2.79 -5.48
C VAL A 209 -6.41 -2.88 -4.24
N ASP A 210 -5.17 -2.44 -4.34
CA ASP A 210 -4.25 -2.33 -3.22
C ASP A 210 -4.29 -0.91 -2.65
N ALA A 211 -4.83 -0.78 -1.44
CA ALA A 211 -4.83 0.42 -0.62
C ALA A 211 -4.12 0.19 0.73
N ILE A 212 -3.19 -0.77 0.78
CA ILE A 212 -2.37 -1.09 1.96
C ILE A 212 -1.35 0.02 2.18
N ASP A 213 -1.05 0.30 3.45
CA ASP A 213 -0.06 1.29 3.85
C ASP A 213 1.29 0.70 4.30
N ASN A 214 1.32 -0.56 4.72
CA ASN A 214 2.55 -1.30 4.98
C ASN A 214 3.26 -1.70 3.68
N ILE A 215 4.54 -1.36 3.56
CA ILE A 215 5.32 -1.59 2.33
C ILE A 215 5.54 -3.08 2.07
N ASN A 216 5.80 -3.90 3.09
CA ASN A 216 6.10 -5.33 2.92
C ASN A 216 4.84 -6.08 2.46
N THR A 217 3.72 -5.87 3.16
CA THR A 217 2.42 -6.44 2.78
C THR A 217 1.98 -6.01 1.38
N LYS A 218 2.18 -4.72 1.04
CA LYS A 218 1.95 -4.19 -0.30
C LYS A 218 2.76 -4.93 -1.36
N ILE A 219 4.04 -5.14 -1.13
CA ILE A 219 4.90 -5.85 -2.10
C ILE A 219 4.48 -7.30 -2.26
N ALA A 220 4.16 -7.99 -1.17
CA ALA A 220 3.66 -9.37 -1.21
C ALA A 220 2.39 -9.47 -2.07
N LEU A 221 1.42 -8.57 -1.86
CA LEU A 221 0.20 -8.51 -2.66
C LEU A 221 0.49 -8.27 -4.15
N LEU A 222 1.31 -7.26 -4.47
CA LEU A 222 1.62 -6.90 -5.86
C LEU A 222 2.40 -8.01 -6.57
N LYS A 223 3.34 -8.66 -5.87
CA LYS A 223 4.09 -9.80 -6.42
C LYS A 223 3.16 -10.98 -6.68
N TYR A 224 2.31 -11.34 -5.71
CA TYR A 224 1.34 -12.42 -5.87
C TYR A 224 0.42 -12.19 -7.06
N CYS A 225 -0.17 -11.00 -7.18
CA CYS A 225 -1.03 -10.63 -8.31
C CYS A 225 -0.27 -10.69 -9.64
N TYR A 226 0.98 -10.21 -9.67
CA TYR A 226 1.81 -10.26 -10.87
C TYR A 226 2.08 -11.70 -11.33
N ASP A 227 2.51 -12.57 -10.42
CA ASP A 227 2.84 -13.96 -10.72
C ASP A 227 1.64 -14.77 -11.20
N HIS A 228 0.47 -14.52 -10.59
CA HIS A 228 -0.79 -15.19 -10.93
C HIS A 228 -1.56 -14.50 -12.05
N LYS A 229 -1.01 -13.44 -12.63
CA LYS A 229 -1.64 -12.63 -13.70
C LYS A 229 -3.02 -12.08 -13.32
N ILE A 230 -3.20 -11.75 -12.05
CA ILE A 230 -4.41 -11.11 -11.53
C ILE A 230 -4.28 -9.60 -11.76
N PRO A 231 -5.19 -8.96 -12.51
CA PRO A 231 -5.16 -7.52 -12.73
C PRO A 231 -5.19 -6.78 -11.39
N CYS A 232 -4.21 -5.91 -11.15
CA CYS A 232 -4.07 -5.22 -9.88
C CYS A 232 -3.69 -3.75 -10.09
N MET A 233 -4.24 -2.86 -9.26
CA MET A 233 -3.84 -1.47 -9.20
C MET A 233 -3.52 -1.08 -7.75
N SER A 234 -2.42 -0.37 -7.57
CA SER A 234 -1.94 0.03 -6.24
C SER A 234 -1.98 1.54 -6.00
N SER A 235 -2.36 1.93 -4.80
CA SER A 235 -2.21 3.29 -4.29
C SER A 235 -0.82 3.49 -3.70
N MET A 236 -0.14 4.55 -4.15
CA MET A 236 1.16 5.00 -3.62
C MET A 236 0.97 6.09 -2.54
N GLY A 237 1.91 7.02 -2.41
CA GLY A 237 1.93 7.97 -1.30
C GLY A 237 0.86 9.06 -1.45
N ALA A 238 -0.27 8.90 -0.77
CA ALA A 238 -1.33 9.92 -0.67
C ALA A 238 -1.21 10.84 0.58
N GLY A 239 -0.29 10.53 1.51
CA GLY A 239 -0.07 11.34 2.72
C GLY A 239 0.92 12.49 2.50
N ALA A 240 0.90 13.47 3.40
CA ALA A 240 1.75 14.68 3.38
C ALA A 240 1.77 15.45 2.03
N LYS A 241 0.63 15.44 1.35
CA LYS A 241 0.39 16.04 0.04
C LYS A 241 -0.97 16.74 0.04
N ALA A 242 -1.14 17.75 -0.81
CA ALA A 242 -2.34 18.57 -0.88
C ALA A 242 -2.80 18.94 -2.30
N ASP A 243 -1.97 18.82 -3.33
CA ASP A 243 -2.27 19.26 -4.70
C ASP A 243 -2.96 18.13 -5.49
N PRO A 244 -4.28 18.23 -5.75
CA PRO A 244 -5.03 17.20 -6.45
C PRO A 244 -4.69 17.15 -7.95
N SER A 245 -4.17 18.23 -8.54
CA SER A 245 -3.83 18.29 -9.98
C SER A 245 -2.64 17.41 -10.34
N ARG A 246 -1.90 16.95 -9.32
CA ARG A 246 -0.68 16.13 -9.46
C ARG A 246 -0.90 14.65 -9.28
N VAL A 247 -2.13 14.21 -9.05
CA VAL A 247 -2.47 12.78 -9.02
C VAL A 247 -2.42 12.22 -10.44
N GLN A 248 -1.71 11.11 -10.62
CA GLN A 248 -1.45 10.49 -11.90
C GLN A 248 -1.67 8.98 -11.79
N ILE A 249 -2.01 8.37 -12.92
CA ILE A 249 -2.06 6.91 -13.08
C ILE A 249 -0.99 6.54 -14.09
N SER A 250 -0.16 5.55 -13.78
CA SER A 250 0.83 5.02 -14.72
C SER A 250 1.27 3.63 -14.31
N ASP A 251 2.13 3.00 -15.10
CA ASP A 251 2.92 1.86 -14.63
C ASP A 251 3.85 2.29 -13.49
N ILE A 252 4.17 1.35 -12.58
CA ILE A 252 5.12 1.55 -11.48
C ILE A 252 6.52 1.99 -11.98
N SER A 253 6.95 1.53 -13.16
CA SER A 253 8.21 1.92 -13.80
C SER A 253 8.29 3.42 -14.08
N GLU A 254 7.13 4.01 -14.42
CA GLU A 254 7.02 5.39 -14.87
C GLU A 254 6.82 6.40 -13.73
N THR A 255 6.62 5.94 -12.50
CA THR A 255 6.38 6.88 -11.39
C THR A 255 7.63 7.64 -10.96
N PHE A 256 7.45 8.92 -10.61
CA PHE A 256 8.50 9.85 -10.18
C PHE A 256 8.01 10.73 -9.03
N GLU A 257 8.94 11.34 -8.28
CA GLU A 257 8.69 12.25 -7.12
C GLU A 257 7.94 11.64 -5.91
N ASP A 258 7.37 10.45 -6.04
CA ASP A 258 6.68 9.74 -4.95
C ASP A 258 7.64 8.81 -4.18
N PRO A 259 7.92 9.07 -2.88
CA PRO A 259 8.84 8.25 -2.09
C PRO A 259 8.36 6.81 -1.88
N LEU A 260 7.05 6.60 -1.72
CA LEU A 260 6.48 5.26 -1.54
C LEU A 260 6.56 4.48 -2.85
N ALA A 261 6.19 5.12 -3.96
CA ALA A 261 6.31 4.50 -5.29
C ALA A 261 7.74 4.09 -5.61
N ARG A 262 8.72 4.94 -5.29
CA ARG A 262 10.15 4.59 -5.40
C ARG A 262 10.51 3.36 -4.55
N ALA A 263 10.12 3.34 -3.28
CA ALA A 263 10.47 2.24 -2.38
C ALA A 263 9.86 0.91 -2.86
N VAL A 264 8.59 0.93 -3.30
CA VAL A 264 7.88 -0.21 -3.85
C VAL A 264 8.52 -0.66 -5.16
N ARG A 265 8.74 0.27 -6.12
CA ARG A 265 9.40 -0.03 -7.41
C ARG A 265 10.76 -0.70 -7.21
N ARG A 266 11.62 -0.14 -6.35
CA ARG A 266 12.95 -0.69 -6.10
C ARG A 266 12.87 -2.12 -5.58
N ARG A 267 11.96 -2.41 -4.66
CA ARG A 267 11.79 -3.75 -4.08
C ARG A 267 11.12 -4.73 -5.04
N LEU A 268 10.14 -4.31 -5.84
CA LEU A 268 9.55 -5.12 -6.91
C LEU A 268 10.59 -5.49 -7.98
N LYS A 269 11.46 -4.55 -8.37
CA LYS A 269 12.58 -4.81 -9.31
C LYS A 269 13.56 -5.86 -8.76
N LYS A 270 13.70 -5.97 -7.45
CA LYS A 270 14.49 -7.07 -6.83
C LYS A 270 13.83 -8.41 -7.07
N LEU A 271 12.51 -8.47 -6.97
CA LEU A 271 11.72 -9.68 -7.14
C LEU A 271 11.43 -10.02 -8.62
N GLY A 272 12.15 -9.39 -9.56
CA GLY A 272 11.98 -9.61 -11.01
C GLY A 272 10.80 -8.87 -11.66
N VAL A 273 10.12 -7.98 -10.93
CA VAL A 273 8.98 -7.21 -11.47
C VAL A 273 9.43 -5.80 -11.84
N GLU A 274 9.71 -5.59 -13.13
CA GLU A 274 10.18 -4.29 -13.65
C GLU A 274 9.06 -3.34 -14.09
N SER A 275 7.97 -3.90 -14.63
CA SER A 275 6.77 -3.21 -15.11
C SER A 275 5.58 -4.17 -15.11
N GLY A 276 4.39 -3.66 -15.46
CA GLY A 276 3.13 -4.42 -15.49
C GLY A 276 2.28 -4.24 -14.24
N VAL A 277 2.58 -3.24 -13.41
CA VAL A 277 1.81 -2.91 -12.21
C VAL A 277 1.31 -1.48 -12.33
N THR A 278 0.00 -1.33 -12.54
CA THR A 278 -0.65 -0.02 -12.61
C THR A 278 -0.75 0.60 -11.21
N VAL A 279 -0.44 1.88 -11.10
CA VAL A 279 -0.45 2.59 -9.81
C VAL A 279 -1.03 3.99 -9.90
N ALA A 280 -1.70 4.42 -8.83
CA ALA A 280 -2.03 5.83 -8.60
C ALA A 280 -0.96 6.44 -7.69
N TYR A 281 -0.34 7.53 -8.12
CA TYR A 281 0.70 8.25 -7.39
C TYR A 281 0.53 9.76 -7.56
N SER A 282 1.31 10.55 -6.82
CA SER A 282 1.32 12.00 -7.01
C SER A 282 2.73 12.53 -7.22
N THR A 283 2.85 13.43 -8.20
CA THR A 283 4.07 14.16 -8.59
C THR A 283 4.33 15.38 -7.71
N GLU A 284 3.52 15.58 -6.67
CA GLU A 284 3.75 16.58 -5.63
C GLU A 284 4.97 16.19 -4.80
N LYS A 285 5.93 17.12 -4.72
CA LYS A 285 7.09 16.97 -3.85
C LYS A 285 6.62 17.09 -2.40
N PRO A 286 6.99 16.16 -1.50
CA PRO A 286 6.63 16.26 -0.10
C PRO A 286 7.05 17.61 0.49
N HIS A 287 6.08 18.39 0.98
CA HIS A 287 6.32 19.69 1.61
C HIS A 287 6.76 19.54 3.08
N HIS A 288 6.94 20.66 3.80
CA HIS A 288 7.45 20.79 5.19
C HIS A 288 6.62 20.07 6.30
N VAL A 289 5.73 19.15 5.95
CA VAL A 289 4.91 18.40 6.89
C VAL A 289 5.81 17.41 7.63
N LYS A 290 6.12 17.72 8.89
CA LYS A 290 6.91 16.85 9.77
C LYS A 290 6.04 15.69 10.25
N LEU A 291 6.67 14.52 10.41
CA LEU A 291 6.06 13.38 11.07
C LEU A 291 5.70 13.77 12.50
N LEU A 292 4.48 13.43 12.94
CA LEU A 292 4.06 13.69 14.31
C LEU A 292 4.77 12.72 15.26
N PRO A 293 5.25 13.19 16.43
CA PRO A 293 5.70 12.29 17.49
C PRO A 293 4.52 11.42 17.96
N LEU A 294 4.81 10.18 18.37
CA LEU A 294 3.81 9.34 19.04
C LEU A 294 3.68 9.80 20.49
N ASP A 295 2.45 9.92 20.98
CA ASP A 295 2.19 10.15 22.42
C ASP A 295 2.57 8.88 23.22
N GLU A 296 2.94 9.01 24.50
CA GLU A 296 3.39 7.87 25.35
C GLU A 296 2.36 6.72 25.44
N SER A 297 1.06 7.03 25.33
CA SER A 297 -0.02 6.04 25.27
C SER A 297 -0.10 5.32 23.92
N GLN A 298 0.18 6.02 22.82
CA GLN A 298 0.23 5.44 21.47
C GLN A 298 1.50 4.63 21.25
N ALA A 299 2.59 4.96 21.95
CA ALA A 299 3.81 4.15 21.96
C ALA A 299 3.57 2.79 22.64
N GLN A 300 2.79 2.73 23.72
CA GLN A 300 2.41 1.48 24.38
C GLN A 300 1.44 0.63 23.55
N GLU A 301 0.47 1.24 22.86
CA GLU A 301 -0.41 0.51 21.91
C GLU A 301 0.35 0.07 20.65
N ALA A 302 1.32 0.86 20.17
CA ALA A 302 2.22 0.46 19.10
C ALA A 302 3.05 -0.77 19.49
N ASP A 303 3.41 -0.93 20.77
CA ASP A 303 4.07 -2.12 21.31
C ASP A 303 3.15 -3.35 21.42
N GLU A 304 1.84 -3.17 21.60
CA GLU A 304 0.88 -4.28 21.62
C GLU A 304 0.63 -4.87 20.21
N TYR A 305 0.80 -4.05 19.17
CA TYR A 305 0.85 -4.48 17.77
C TYR A 305 2.30 -4.68 17.23
N SER A 306 3.34 -4.39 18.03
CA SER A 306 4.76 -4.57 17.64
C SER A 306 5.22 -6.03 17.65
N ALA A 307 4.38 -6.95 18.14
CA ALA A 307 4.52 -8.37 17.90
C ALA A 307 4.54 -8.72 16.38
N LEU A 308 4.11 -7.78 15.52
CA LEU A 308 4.40 -7.77 14.09
C LEU A 308 5.54 -6.76 13.81
N PRO A 309 6.74 -7.21 13.39
CA PRO A 309 7.96 -6.38 13.33
C PRO A 309 7.96 -5.19 12.33
N ASP A 310 6.83 -4.86 11.70
CA ASP A 310 6.70 -3.82 10.68
C ASP A 310 5.59 -2.77 10.94
N PHE A 311 5.02 -2.71 12.16
CA PHE A 311 3.96 -1.76 12.48
C PHE A 311 4.50 -0.35 12.84
N ARG A 312 3.76 0.69 12.44
CA ARG A 312 4.22 2.09 12.29
C ARG A 312 4.89 2.72 13.54
N ALA A 313 6.13 3.18 13.38
CA ALA A 313 6.83 4.00 14.37
C ALA A 313 6.48 5.51 14.36
N ARG A 314 5.77 6.04 13.34
CA ARG A 314 5.37 7.48 13.22
C ARG A 314 4.11 7.66 12.37
N ILE A 315 3.26 8.64 12.72
CA ILE A 315 2.05 9.00 11.97
C ILE A 315 2.39 10.04 10.90
N LEU A 316 2.16 9.70 9.63
CA LEU A 316 2.22 10.66 8.52
C LEU A 316 0.92 11.48 8.50
N PRO A 317 0.96 12.82 8.54
CA PRO A 317 -0.25 13.62 8.45
C PRO A 317 -0.94 13.45 7.11
N VAL A 318 -2.27 13.37 7.13
CA VAL A 318 -3.09 13.10 5.94
C VAL A 318 -4.18 14.16 5.82
N LEU A 319 -4.18 14.89 4.71
CA LEU A 319 -5.27 15.77 4.31
C LEU A 319 -6.35 14.92 3.62
N GLY A 320 -7.48 14.71 4.29
CA GLY A 320 -8.52 13.74 3.91
C GLY A 320 -9.00 13.73 2.45
N PRO A 321 -9.17 14.90 1.79
CA PRO A 321 -9.53 14.95 0.37
C PRO A 321 -8.58 14.19 -0.56
N LEU A 322 -7.28 14.17 -0.29
CA LEU A 322 -6.32 13.61 -1.24
C LEU A 322 -6.37 12.07 -1.34
N PRO A 323 -6.38 11.30 -0.22
CA PRO A 323 -6.68 9.87 -0.28
C PRO A 323 -8.01 9.55 -0.98
N ALA A 324 -9.04 10.38 -0.77
CA ALA A 324 -10.32 10.20 -1.45
C ALA A 324 -10.17 10.35 -2.96
N ILE A 325 -9.43 11.35 -3.42
CA ILE A 325 -9.12 11.56 -4.85
C ILE A 325 -8.34 10.38 -5.42
N PHE A 326 -7.36 9.83 -4.70
CA PHE A 326 -6.67 8.60 -5.12
C PHE A 326 -7.66 7.44 -5.28
N GLY A 327 -8.54 7.23 -4.30
CA GLY A 327 -9.55 6.16 -4.35
C GLY A 327 -10.53 6.34 -5.51
N MET A 328 -11.00 7.56 -5.74
CA MET A 328 -11.88 7.89 -6.88
C MET A 328 -11.16 7.72 -8.21
N ALA A 329 -9.91 8.17 -8.36
CA ALA A 329 -9.13 8.00 -9.58
C ALA A 329 -8.90 6.51 -9.91
N MET A 330 -8.56 5.70 -8.90
CA MET A 330 -8.43 4.25 -9.06
C MET A 330 -9.75 3.60 -9.46
N ALA A 331 -10.86 3.96 -8.80
CA ALA A 331 -12.18 3.44 -9.16
C ALA A 331 -12.56 3.79 -10.61
N THR A 332 -12.37 5.04 -11.03
CA THR A 332 -12.65 5.48 -12.40
C THR A 332 -11.85 4.67 -13.42
N TYR A 333 -10.55 4.45 -13.17
CA TYR A 333 -9.71 3.62 -14.03
C TYR A 333 -10.23 2.18 -14.15
N ILE A 334 -10.56 1.57 -13.02
CA ILE A 334 -11.06 0.19 -12.96
C ILE A 334 -12.42 0.05 -13.64
N VAL A 335 -13.34 1.00 -13.40
CA VAL A 335 -14.66 1.03 -14.03
C VAL A 335 -14.54 1.11 -15.55
N CYS A 336 -13.68 1.99 -16.06
CA CYS A 336 -13.43 2.07 -17.50
C CYS A 336 -12.80 0.78 -18.03
N LYS A 337 -11.81 0.20 -17.34
CA LYS A 337 -11.14 -1.04 -17.77
C LYS A 337 -12.13 -2.21 -17.82
N LEU A 338 -12.94 -2.41 -16.78
CA LEU A 338 -13.95 -3.49 -16.71
C LEU A 338 -15.10 -3.27 -17.70
N GLY A 339 -15.54 -2.02 -17.87
CA GLY A 339 -16.54 -1.62 -18.86
C GLY A 339 -16.03 -1.62 -20.31
N ASN A 340 -14.76 -1.98 -20.55
CA ASN A 340 -14.10 -1.95 -21.85
C ASN A 340 -14.10 -0.56 -22.52
N TRP A 341 -14.06 0.49 -21.71
CA TRP A 341 -13.91 1.87 -22.15
C TRP A 341 -12.42 2.22 -22.30
N PRO A 342 -12.00 2.80 -23.45
CA PRO A 342 -10.61 3.13 -23.67
C PRO A 342 -10.14 4.21 -22.68
N MET A 343 -9.14 3.86 -21.88
CA MET A 343 -8.46 4.80 -21.00
C MET A 343 -6.97 4.47 -20.99
N ASP A 344 -6.19 5.36 -21.61
CA ASP A 344 -4.73 5.24 -21.70
C ASP A 344 -4.09 6.36 -20.89
N PRO A 345 -3.72 6.12 -19.62
CA PRO A 345 -3.03 7.11 -18.81
C PRO A 345 -1.71 7.54 -19.47
N LEU A 346 -1.48 8.85 -19.53
CA LEU A 346 -0.28 9.38 -20.17
C LEU A 346 0.97 9.08 -19.32
N PRO A 347 2.02 8.47 -19.88
CA PRO A 347 3.28 8.30 -19.17
C PRO A 347 3.90 9.67 -18.92
N THR A 348 4.00 10.06 -17.65
CA THR A 348 4.38 11.42 -17.25
C THR A 348 5.89 11.63 -17.15
N LYS A 349 6.71 10.56 -17.20
CA LYS A 349 8.15 10.69 -16.96
C LYS A 349 8.88 11.51 -18.03
N LEU A 350 8.34 11.68 -19.25
CA LEU A 350 8.79 12.60 -20.34
C LEU A 350 10.32 12.92 -20.39
N ARG A 351 11.17 11.93 -20.06
CA ARG A 351 12.62 12.09 -19.88
C ARG A 351 13.43 11.13 -20.72
N ASP A 352 12.81 10.44 -21.66
CA ASP A 352 13.49 9.48 -22.54
C ASP A 352 14.63 10.15 -23.35
N GLY A 353 14.44 11.41 -23.75
CA GLY A 353 15.50 12.20 -24.39
C GLY A 353 16.71 12.45 -23.47
N LEU A 354 16.48 12.66 -22.17
CA LEU A 354 17.54 12.81 -21.18
C LEU A 354 18.30 11.49 -21.00
N TYR A 355 17.59 10.36 -20.82
CA TYR A 355 18.23 9.06 -20.63
C TYR A 355 19.00 8.62 -21.87
N THR A 356 18.45 8.86 -23.06
CA THR A 356 19.11 8.59 -24.33
C THR A 356 20.40 9.41 -24.47
N ARG A 357 20.37 10.71 -24.12
CA ARG A 357 21.57 11.56 -24.09
C ARG A 357 22.62 11.02 -23.12
N LEU A 358 22.22 10.73 -21.89
CA LEU A 358 23.12 10.26 -20.83
C LEU A 358 23.74 8.90 -21.15
N HIS A 359 22.95 7.97 -21.68
CA HIS A 359 23.44 6.66 -22.13
C HIS A 359 24.46 6.80 -23.26
N ARG A 360 24.20 7.67 -24.26
CA ARG A 360 25.15 7.95 -25.35
C ARG A 360 26.45 8.57 -24.83
N GLU A 361 26.34 9.47 -23.86
CA GLU A 361 27.46 10.10 -23.19
C GLU A 361 28.30 9.11 -22.36
N LEU A 362 27.65 8.16 -21.68
CA LEU A 362 28.31 7.07 -20.95
C LEU A 362 29.02 6.13 -21.93
N TYR A 363 28.33 5.67 -22.98
CA TYR A 363 28.92 4.85 -24.05
C TYR A 363 30.17 5.50 -24.65
N THR A 364 30.12 6.80 -24.92
CA THR A 364 31.26 7.54 -25.49
C THR A 364 32.47 7.55 -24.54
N ARG A 365 32.24 7.56 -23.23
CA ARG A 365 33.32 7.49 -22.22
C ARG A 365 33.89 6.09 -22.13
N GLU A 366 33.04 5.07 -22.13
CA GLU A 366 33.48 3.67 -22.14
C GLU A 366 34.32 3.34 -23.38
N LYS A 367 33.90 3.81 -24.56
CA LYS A 367 34.67 3.64 -25.81
C LYS A 367 36.02 4.36 -25.81
N LYS A 368 36.20 5.41 -24.99
CA LYS A 368 37.50 6.07 -24.81
C LYS A 368 38.43 5.27 -23.91
N LEU A 369 37.89 4.53 -22.94
CA LEU A 369 38.66 3.66 -22.06
C LEU A 369 39.05 2.36 -22.78
N ASP A 370 38.11 1.79 -23.53
CA ASP A 370 38.31 0.59 -24.32
C ASP A 370 37.68 0.76 -25.72
N PRO A 371 38.50 1.02 -26.76
CA PRO A 371 38.03 1.20 -28.13
C PRO A 371 37.31 -0.02 -28.73
N SER A 372 37.48 -1.22 -28.14
CA SER A 372 36.84 -2.45 -28.61
C SER A 372 35.39 -2.62 -28.14
N VAL A 373 34.91 -1.74 -27.25
CA VAL A 373 33.53 -1.80 -26.72
C VAL A 373 32.52 -1.31 -27.76
N ASP A 374 31.73 -2.25 -28.28
CA ASP A 374 30.61 -1.95 -29.18
C ASP A 374 29.29 -1.72 -28.43
N THR A 375 29.12 -2.31 -27.24
CA THR A 375 27.93 -2.16 -26.37
C THR A 375 28.33 -2.04 -24.91
N ILE A 376 27.61 -1.23 -24.13
CA ILE A 376 27.81 -1.12 -22.68
C ILE A 376 26.81 -1.99 -21.90
N ALA A 377 27.20 -2.40 -20.70
CA ALA A 377 26.41 -3.31 -19.85
C ALA A 377 25.10 -2.70 -19.30
N LEU A 378 24.98 -1.36 -19.29
CA LEU A 378 23.82 -0.65 -18.76
C LEU A 378 22.96 -0.11 -19.89
N ASP A 379 21.67 -0.45 -19.93
CA ASP A 379 20.74 0.06 -20.92
C ASP A 379 20.23 1.49 -20.57
N ARG A 380 19.37 2.07 -21.40
CA ARG A 380 18.80 3.42 -21.15
C ARG A 380 17.96 3.47 -19.87
N ARG A 381 17.26 2.38 -19.53
CA ARG A 381 16.43 2.27 -18.33
C ARG A 381 17.31 2.15 -17.10
N ASP A 382 18.44 1.46 -17.19
CA ASP A 382 19.44 1.39 -16.12
C ASP A 382 20.06 2.76 -15.85
N VAL A 383 20.36 3.53 -16.90
CA VAL A 383 20.85 4.92 -16.74
C VAL A 383 19.84 5.79 -16.00
N GLY A 384 18.55 5.71 -16.37
CA GLY A 384 17.48 6.40 -15.65
C GLY A 384 17.34 5.94 -14.20
N TYR A 385 17.42 4.63 -13.97
CA TYR A 385 17.39 4.03 -12.63
C TYR A 385 18.53 4.53 -11.73
N VAL A 386 19.77 4.51 -12.23
CA VAL A 386 20.95 5.00 -11.48
C VAL A 386 20.80 6.49 -11.17
N LEU A 387 20.40 7.30 -12.15
CA LEU A 387 20.21 8.73 -11.96
C LEU A 387 19.14 9.04 -10.90
N GLU A 388 17.94 8.49 -11.06
CA GLU A 388 16.77 8.92 -10.29
C GLU A 388 16.57 8.14 -8.99
N GLU A 389 16.88 6.85 -8.98
CA GLU A 389 16.60 5.97 -7.84
C GLU A 389 17.79 5.86 -6.91
N VAL A 390 18.97 5.60 -7.47
CA VAL A 390 20.20 5.39 -6.69
C VAL A 390 20.71 6.73 -6.17
N TYR A 391 20.90 7.70 -7.06
CA TYR A 391 21.50 9.01 -6.73
C TYR A 391 20.51 10.16 -6.59
N ARG A 392 19.20 9.93 -6.78
CA ARG A 392 18.13 10.92 -6.53
C ARG A 392 18.30 12.23 -7.33
N SER A 393 18.76 12.11 -8.57
CA SER A 393 19.08 13.24 -9.46
C SER A 393 20.07 14.22 -8.82
N ARG A 394 21.07 13.73 -8.09
CA ARG A 394 22.11 14.54 -7.45
C ARG A 394 23.49 13.94 -7.71
N SER A 395 24.51 14.79 -7.74
CA SER A 395 25.90 14.36 -7.73
C SER A 395 26.22 13.62 -6.43
N ALA A 396 26.95 12.52 -6.54
CA ALA A 396 27.47 11.79 -5.38
C ALA A 396 28.43 12.63 -4.52
N ILE A 397 29.15 13.59 -5.14
CA ILE A 397 30.15 14.42 -4.47
C ILE A 397 29.49 15.70 -3.92
N SER A 398 29.08 16.62 -4.79
CA SER A 398 28.55 17.93 -4.36
C SER A 398 27.08 17.93 -3.95
N GLN A 399 26.33 16.85 -4.18
CA GLN A 399 24.87 16.81 -4.01
C GLN A 399 24.10 17.83 -4.88
N SER A 400 24.79 18.48 -5.84
CA SER A 400 24.22 19.39 -6.82
C SER A 400 23.40 18.63 -7.87
N MET A 401 22.40 19.29 -8.44
CA MET A 401 21.57 18.77 -9.54
C MET A 401 21.97 19.33 -10.90
N ASP A 402 23.01 20.17 -10.96
CA ASP A 402 23.41 20.86 -12.19
C ASP A 402 24.15 19.92 -13.16
N LYS A 403 23.67 19.88 -14.41
CA LYS A 403 24.29 19.17 -15.57
C LYS A 403 24.92 17.83 -15.19
N LEU A 404 24.08 16.89 -14.77
CA LEU A 404 24.52 15.56 -14.35
C LEU A 404 24.93 14.68 -15.53
N GLY A 405 25.83 13.73 -15.25
CA GLY A 405 26.19 12.63 -16.12
C GLY A 405 26.75 11.44 -15.33
N LEU A 406 27.02 10.34 -16.03
CA LEU A 406 27.45 9.07 -15.44
C LEU A 406 28.87 8.69 -15.90
N CYS A 407 29.61 8.02 -15.03
CA CYS A 407 30.87 7.34 -15.34
C CYS A 407 31.12 6.18 -14.36
N ARG A 408 32.16 5.37 -14.62
CA ARG A 408 32.68 4.43 -13.62
C ARG A 408 33.11 5.16 -12.35
N TRP A 409 32.92 4.55 -11.18
CA TRP A 409 33.45 5.09 -9.92
C TRP A 409 34.93 4.73 -9.74
N LYS A 410 35.27 3.48 -10.03
CA LYS A 410 36.64 2.98 -10.13
C LYS A 410 36.93 2.66 -11.59
N VAL A 411 37.90 3.35 -12.16
CA VAL A 411 38.28 3.21 -13.57
C VAL A 411 38.84 1.81 -13.88
N SER A 412 39.53 1.21 -12.92
CA SER A 412 40.11 -0.14 -12.99
C SER A 412 39.09 -1.28 -13.02
N GLU A 413 37.87 -1.06 -12.53
CA GLU A 413 36.80 -2.05 -12.49
C GLU A 413 35.83 -1.89 -13.68
N PRO A 414 35.13 -2.95 -14.13
CA PRO A 414 34.19 -2.86 -15.25
C PRO A 414 32.95 -2.03 -14.91
N LEU A 415 32.28 -1.49 -15.94
CA LEU A 415 31.02 -0.77 -15.78
C LEU A 415 29.90 -1.73 -15.36
N THR A 416 29.39 -1.57 -14.15
CA THR A 416 28.27 -2.34 -13.58
C THR A 416 27.38 -1.41 -12.75
N LEU A 417 26.22 -1.91 -12.29
CA LEU A 417 25.37 -1.17 -11.34
C LEU A 417 26.09 -0.89 -10.01
N GLN A 418 27.10 -1.70 -9.66
CA GLN A 418 27.94 -1.55 -8.47
C GLN A 418 29.21 -0.74 -8.72
N ASN A 419 29.42 -0.22 -9.93
CA ASN A 419 30.58 0.61 -10.26
C ASN A 419 30.20 1.75 -11.22
N VAL A 420 29.05 2.38 -11.00
CA VAL A 420 28.59 3.54 -11.78
C VAL A 420 28.17 4.66 -10.83
N VAL A 421 28.66 5.88 -11.07
CA VAL A 421 28.38 7.05 -10.25
C VAL A 421 27.73 8.17 -11.07
N VAL A 422 26.91 8.98 -10.41
CA VAL A 422 26.35 10.21 -10.97
C VAL A 422 27.11 11.41 -10.44
N LEU A 423 27.62 12.26 -11.33
CA LEU A 423 28.41 13.44 -11.00
C LEU A 423 27.96 14.64 -11.87
N THR A 424 28.24 15.86 -11.43
CA THR A 424 28.09 17.05 -12.29
C THR A 424 29.12 17.02 -13.41
N LYS A 425 28.87 17.74 -14.51
CA LYS A 425 29.80 17.80 -15.65
C LYS A 425 31.22 18.22 -15.25
N SER A 426 31.36 19.20 -14.35
CA SER A 426 32.67 19.66 -13.88
C SER A 426 33.39 18.62 -13.01
N GLU A 427 32.65 17.85 -12.22
CA GLU A 427 33.19 16.73 -11.43
C GLU A 427 33.58 15.55 -12.32
N LEU A 428 32.77 15.22 -13.34
CA LEU A 428 33.08 14.18 -14.34
C LEU A 428 34.39 14.47 -15.06
N ASP A 429 34.59 15.72 -15.50
CA ASP A 429 35.79 16.13 -16.22
C ASP A 429 37.06 16.04 -15.35
N LYS A 430 36.91 16.13 -14.01
CA LYS A 430 38.00 15.89 -13.05
C LYS A 430 38.19 14.39 -12.79
N HIS A 431 37.12 13.68 -12.51
CA HIS A 431 37.13 12.27 -12.13
C HIS A 431 37.66 11.37 -13.25
N THR A 432 37.25 11.60 -14.49
CA THR A 432 37.70 10.83 -15.66
C THR A 432 39.17 11.02 -16.04
N LYS A 433 39.86 11.99 -15.44
CA LYS A 433 41.30 12.23 -15.62
C LYS A 433 42.16 11.58 -14.53
N LEU A 434 41.53 10.99 -13.52
CA LEU A 434 42.24 10.30 -12.45
C LEU A 434 42.91 9.03 -12.99
N PRO A 435 44.11 8.68 -12.48
CA PRO A 435 44.74 7.41 -12.81
C PRO A 435 43.92 6.23 -12.26
N ALA A 436 44.11 5.04 -12.84
CA ALA A 436 43.27 3.87 -12.54
C ALA A 436 43.41 3.35 -11.10
N ASP A 437 44.54 3.66 -10.45
CA ASP A 437 44.93 3.33 -9.09
C ASP A 437 44.79 4.51 -8.12
N ALA A 438 44.08 5.57 -8.51
CA ALA A 438 43.87 6.75 -7.66
C ALA A 438 43.19 6.40 -6.33
N ASP A 439 43.74 6.91 -5.22
CA ASP A 439 43.09 6.83 -3.92
C ASP A 439 41.92 7.82 -3.83
N LEU A 440 40.71 7.28 -4.02
CA LEU A 440 39.47 8.07 -3.98
C LEU A 440 39.17 8.63 -2.59
N VAL A 441 39.69 8.01 -1.51
CA VAL A 441 39.54 8.50 -0.13
C VAL A 441 40.36 9.77 0.06
N GLU A 442 41.58 9.81 -0.45
CA GLU A 442 42.43 11.00 -0.40
C GLU A 442 41.83 12.16 -1.21
N ILE A 443 41.25 11.85 -2.38
CA ILE A 443 40.75 12.88 -3.32
C ILE A 443 39.41 13.46 -2.89
N TYR A 444 38.44 12.62 -2.49
CA TYR A 444 37.06 13.04 -2.22
C TYR A 444 36.71 13.02 -0.73
N GLY A 445 37.55 12.41 0.10
CA GLY A 445 37.31 12.22 1.52
C GLY A 445 36.46 10.99 1.83
N GLN A 446 36.71 10.40 3.00
CA GLN A 446 36.05 9.16 3.47
C GLN A 446 34.52 9.22 3.39
N LYS A 447 33.92 10.35 3.76
CA LYS A 447 32.45 10.51 3.79
C LYS A 447 31.80 10.30 2.41
N VAL A 448 32.46 10.74 1.33
CA VAL A 448 31.92 10.61 -0.02
C VAL A 448 32.07 9.17 -0.51
N VAL A 449 33.23 8.56 -0.24
CA VAL A 449 33.48 7.15 -0.57
C VAL A 449 32.49 6.25 0.16
N ASP A 450 32.32 6.42 1.47
CA ASP A 450 31.34 5.68 2.28
C ASP A 450 29.92 5.83 1.73
N TYR A 451 29.54 7.04 1.29
CA TYR A 451 28.23 7.28 0.68
C TYR A 451 28.06 6.48 -0.61
N VAL A 452 29.03 6.52 -1.52
CA VAL A 452 28.98 5.78 -2.80
C VAL A 452 28.99 4.27 -2.56
N GLU A 453 29.89 3.78 -1.70
CA GLU A 453 29.97 2.36 -1.35
C GLU A 453 28.70 1.87 -0.66
N SER A 454 28.06 2.70 0.17
CA SER A 454 26.76 2.34 0.77
C SER A 454 25.67 2.13 -0.29
N ARG A 455 25.71 2.89 -1.40
CA ARG A 455 24.80 2.72 -2.55
C ARG A 455 25.12 1.44 -3.29
N PHE A 456 26.40 1.14 -3.52
CA PHE A 456 26.80 -0.11 -4.17
C PHE A 456 26.46 -1.34 -3.34
N LYS A 457 26.65 -1.30 -2.03
CA LYS A 457 26.25 -2.37 -1.12
C LYS A 457 24.74 -2.55 -1.10
N GLU A 458 23.98 -1.45 -1.13
CA GLU A 458 22.52 -1.52 -1.31
C GLU A 458 22.19 -2.22 -2.63
N GLU A 459 22.78 -1.81 -3.75
CA GLU A 459 22.55 -2.43 -5.07
C GLU A 459 23.03 -3.89 -5.16
N GLU A 460 24.10 -4.27 -4.48
CA GLU A 460 24.56 -5.66 -4.39
C GLU A 460 23.56 -6.53 -3.61
N GLN A 461 23.02 -6.02 -2.51
CA GLN A 461 21.92 -6.68 -1.82
C GLN A 461 20.67 -6.76 -2.71
N LEU A 462 20.46 -5.79 -3.60
CA LEU A 462 19.35 -5.81 -4.56
C LEU A 462 19.54 -6.86 -5.65
N SER A 463 20.76 -7.03 -6.17
CA SER A 463 21.03 -7.94 -7.27
C SER A 463 21.00 -9.40 -6.87
N ARG A 464 21.35 -9.74 -5.62
CA ARG A 464 21.30 -11.11 -5.07
C ARG A 464 19.87 -11.68 -4.90
N LEU A 465 18.85 -10.83 -5.01
CA LEU A 465 17.44 -11.20 -4.87
C LEU A 465 16.73 -11.40 -6.21
N ARG A 466 17.39 -11.04 -7.33
CA ARG A 466 16.97 -11.39 -8.69
C ARG A 466 17.35 -12.84 -8.97
#